data_AF-A0A2G9UEW0-F1
#
_entry.id   AF-A0A2G9UEW0-F1
#
_cell.length_a   1.000
_cell.length_b   1.000
_cell.length_c   1.000
_cell.angle_alpha   90.00
_cell.angle_beta   90.00
_cell.angle_gamma   90.00
#
_symmetry.space_group_name_H-M   'P 1'
#
loop_
_entity.id
_entity.type
_entity.pdbx_description
1 polymer ?
#
loop_
_entity_poly.entity_id
_entity_poly.type
_entity_poly.pdbx_seq_one_letter_code
_entity_poly.pdbx_strand_id
1 'polypeptide(L)'
;MTDEARQTFLDMHNAYRILQIYDCDVEQTMMEWAKTCQTWQAPSSARKGYGQNRFSIRPVEPNKTIVAEKAVNNWFSQLAQKGVPQENMLNLNVFYRGVWYYTQVRC
;
A
#
# COMPACT_ATOMS: atom_id res chain seq x y z
N MET A 1 5.67 3.10 -14.74
CA MET A 1 4.34 3.53 -14.28
C MET A 1 3.88 4.67 -15.19
N THR A 2 2.59 4.97 -15.29
CA THR A 2 2.15 6.20 -15.97
C THR A 2 1.98 7.32 -14.94
N ASP A 3 2.08 8.58 -15.35
CA ASP A 3 1.98 9.71 -14.42
C ASP A 3 0.60 9.80 -13.78
N GLU A 4 -0.46 9.43 -14.50
CA GLU A 4 -1.82 9.40 -13.96
C GLU A 4 -1.94 8.38 -12.82
N ALA A 5 -1.34 7.20 -12.96
CA ALA A 5 -1.35 6.18 -11.90
C ALA A 5 -0.51 6.61 -10.69
N ARG A 6 0.63 7.30 -10.91
CA ARG A 6 1.44 7.88 -9.82
C ARG A 6 0.63 8.91 -9.04
N GLN A 7 0.00 9.84 -9.75
CA GLN A 7 -0.82 10.89 -9.17
C GLN A 7 -2.03 10.29 -8.43
N THR A 8 -2.66 9.25 -9.00
CA THR A 8 -3.77 8.53 -8.35
C THR A 8 -3.33 7.92 -7.03
N PHE A 9 -2.19 7.23 -6.98
CA PHE A 9 -1.66 6.71 -5.71
C PHE A 9 -1.44 7.82 -4.70
N LEU A 10 -0.80 8.93 -5.13
CA LEU A 10 -0.49 10.06 -4.27
C LEU A 10 -1.77 10.72 -3.71
N ASP A 11 -2.73 11.02 -4.59
CA ASP A 11 -3.99 11.67 -4.25
C ASP A 11 -4.83 10.82 -3.32
N MET A 12 -4.92 9.51 -3.58
CA MET A 12 -5.66 8.58 -2.72
C MET A 12 -5.03 8.47 -1.33
N HIS A 13 -3.69 8.39 -1.21
CA HIS A 13 -3.04 8.43 0.09
C HIS A 13 -3.28 9.76 0.80
N ASN A 14 -3.14 10.88 0.07
CA ASN A 14 -3.32 12.22 0.61
C ASN A 14 -4.77 12.54 1.01
N ALA A 15 -5.75 11.93 0.35
CA ALA A 15 -7.16 12.00 0.74
C ALA A 15 -7.43 11.32 2.09
N TYR A 16 -6.70 10.25 2.40
CA TYR A 16 -6.80 9.56 3.70
C TYR A 16 -5.89 10.14 4.78
N ARG A 17 -4.77 10.74 4.37
CA ARG A 17 -3.82 11.44 5.25
C ARG A 17 -3.02 12.45 4.43
N ILE A 18 -3.22 13.73 4.70
CA ILE A 18 -2.40 14.81 4.14
C ILE A 18 -0.93 14.56 4.55
N LEU A 19 0.02 14.52 3.58
CA LEU A 19 1.49 14.74 3.69
C LEU A 19 2.39 13.71 2.95
N GLN A 20 1.88 12.85 2.08
CA GLN A 20 2.75 11.96 1.28
C GLN A 20 3.32 12.73 0.08
N ILE A 21 4.59 12.45 -0.25
CA ILE A 21 5.31 12.97 -1.43
C ILE A 21 5.72 11.76 -2.28
N TYR A 22 5.57 11.87 -3.59
CA TYR A 22 5.97 10.80 -4.50
C TYR A 22 7.49 10.71 -4.62
N ASP A 23 8.04 9.50 -4.45
CA ASP A 23 9.48 9.23 -4.54
C ASP A 23 9.74 8.15 -5.61
N CYS A 24 10.54 8.50 -6.61
CA CYS A 24 10.88 7.62 -7.73
C CYS A 24 11.77 6.44 -7.32
N ASP A 25 12.61 6.58 -6.29
CA ASP A 25 13.48 5.50 -5.81
C ASP A 25 12.66 4.43 -5.07
N VAL A 26 11.61 4.87 -4.35
CA VAL A 26 10.61 3.97 -3.76
C VAL A 26 9.83 3.26 -4.86
N GLU A 27 9.36 3.98 -5.88
CA GLU A 27 8.68 3.36 -7.04
C GLU A 27 9.56 2.29 -7.68
N GLN A 28 10.81 2.62 -8.00
CA GLN A 28 11.72 1.70 -8.66
C GLN A 28 11.92 0.43 -7.83
N THR A 29 12.17 0.58 -6.52
CA THR A 29 12.38 -0.55 -5.61
C THR A 29 11.14 -1.46 -5.55
N MET A 30 9.94 -0.90 -5.50
CA MET A 30 8.69 -1.69 -5.50
C MET A 30 8.40 -2.30 -6.87
N MET A 31 8.75 -1.61 -7.96
CA MET A 31 8.55 -2.06 -9.33
C MET A 31 9.46 -3.26 -9.67
N GLU A 32 10.70 -3.27 -9.18
CA GLU A 32 11.62 -4.41 -9.32
C GLU A 32 11.00 -5.68 -8.74
N TRP A 33 10.35 -5.59 -7.57
CA TRP A 33 9.61 -6.73 -7.01
C TRP A 33 8.34 -7.06 -7.79
N ALA A 34 7.52 -6.06 -8.15
CA ALA A 34 6.25 -6.27 -8.85
C ALA A 34 6.43 -7.01 -10.19
N LYS A 35 7.53 -6.75 -10.91
CA LYS A 35 7.88 -7.42 -12.17
C LYS A 35 8.16 -8.92 -12.03
N THR A 36 8.48 -9.39 -10.84
CA THR A 36 8.65 -10.83 -10.58
C THR A 36 7.31 -11.59 -10.55
N CYS A 37 6.19 -10.86 -10.57
CA CYS A 37 4.83 -11.41 -10.53
C CYS A 37 4.54 -12.27 -9.28
N GLN A 38 5.33 -12.11 -8.22
CA GLN A 38 5.11 -12.77 -6.94
C GLN A 38 4.02 -12.06 -6.14
N THR A 39 3.14 -12.84 -5.51
CA THR A 39 2.03 -12.31 -4.70
C THR A 39 2.39 -12.15 -3.22
N TRP A 40 3.58 -12.60 -2.80
CA TRP A 40 4.10 -12.47 -1.44
C TRP A 40 5.04 -11.28 -1.27
N GLN A 41 5.42 -11.03 -0.01
CA GLN A 41 6.23 -9.87 0.39
C GLN A 41 7.63 -9.95 -0.21
N ALA A 42 8.15 -8.82 -0.67
CA ALA A 42 9.57 -8.72 -0.97
C ALA A 42 10.39 -9.00 0.30
N PRO A 43 11.48 -9.80 0.20
CA PRO A 43 12.39 -9.99 1.31
C PRO A 43 12.95 -8.63 1.75
N SER A 44 13.30 -8.50 3.04
CA SER A 44 13.75 -7.22 3.58
C SER A 44 14.97 -6.64 2.86
N SER A 45 15.87 -7.51 2.38
CA SER A 45 17.05 -7.13 1.60
C SER A 45 16.72 -6.45 0.28
N ALA A 46 15.56 -6.74 -0.31
CA ALA A 46 15.11 -6.14 -1.57
C ALA A 46 14.33 -4.83 -1.38
N ARG A 47 13.96 -4.45 -0.15
CA ARG A 47 13.12 -3.27 0.13
C ARG A 47 13.92 -2.02 0.51
N LYS A 48 15.24 -2.11 0.68
CA LYS A 48 16.11 -0.97 1.06
C LYS A 48 15.60 -0.19 2.30
N GLY A 49 14.96 -0.89 3.24
CA GLY A 49 14.36 -0.29 4.44
C GLY A 49 12.91 0.21 4.29
N TYR A 50 12.34 0.21 3.08
CA TYR A 50 10.97 0.66 2.85
C TYR A 50 9.91 -0.35 3.33
N GLY A 51 8.79 0.18 3.82
CA GLY A 51 7.55 -0.57 4.00
C GLY A 51 7.00 -1.09 2.66
N GLN A 52 6.08 -2.05 2.70
CA GLN A 52 5.45 -2.55 1.47
C GLN A 52 4.01 -2.99 1.72
N ASN A 53 3.09 -2.35 1.02
CA ASN A 53 1.75 -2.86 0.80
C ASN A 53 1.68 -3.57 -0.55
N ARG A 54 0.83 -4.60 -0.65
CA ARG A 54 0.64 -5.37 -1.88
C ARG A 54 -0.83 -5.52 -2.21
N PHE A 55 -1.12 -5.52 -3.50
CA PHE A 55 -2.45 -5.74 -4.04
C PHE A 55 -2.33 -6.51 -5.35
N SER A 56 -3.26 -7.43 -5.59
CA SER A 56 -3.35 -8.19 -6.84
C SER A 56 -4.81 -8.41 -7.16
N ILE A 57 -5.17 -8.28 -8.43
CA ILE A 57 -6.53 -8.43 -8.91
C ILE A 57 -6.58 -9.48 -10.02
N ARG A 58 -7.66 -10.27 -10.03
CA ARG A 58 -8.01 -11.20 -11.11
C ARG A 58 -9.49 -11.01 -11.44
N PRO A 59 -9.89 -10.85 -12.72
CA PRO A 59 -9.03 -10.80 -13.92
C PRO A 59 -8.08 -9.59 -13.93
N VAL A 60 -7.08 -9.63 -14.81
CA VAL A 60 -6.11 -8.53 -14.96
C VAL A 60 -6.85 -7.28 -15.44
N GLU A 61 -6.68 -6.18 -14.72
CA GLU A 61 -7.22 -4.87 -15.07
C GLU A 61 -6.14 -4.07 -15.82
N PRO A 62 -6.34 -3.72 -17.11
CA PRO A 62 -5.35 -2.97 -17.88
C PRO A 62 -5.20 -1.51 -17.42
N ASN A 63 -6.25 -0.91 -16.84
CA ASN A 63 -6.19 0.47 -16.38
C ASN A 63 -5.51 0.56 -15.00
N LYS A 64 -4.27 1.07 -15.00
CA LYS A 64 -3.45 1.20 -13.79
C LYS A 64 -4.01 2.20 -12.76
N THR A 65 -4.76 3.21 -13.20
CA THR A 65 -5.47 4.14 -12.32
C THR A 65 -6.56 3.40 -11.53
N ILE A 66 -7.36 2.57 -12.19
CA ILE A 66 -8.36 1.72 -11.51
C ILE A 66 -7.69 0.76 -10.53
N VAL A 67 -6.55 0.16 -10.89
CA VAL A 67 -5.79 -0.71 -9.98
C VAL A 67 -5.27 0.05 -8.77
N ALA A 68 -4.74 1.26 -8.96
CA ALA A 68 -4.25 2.12 -7.87
C ALA A 68 -5.36 2.46 -6.88
N GLU A 69 -6.52 2.92 -7.37
CA GLU A 69 -7.70 3.21 -6.54
C GLU A 69 -8.14 1.99 -5.74
N LYS A 70 -8.31 0.84 -6.41
CA LYS A 70 -8.71 -0.42 -5.76
C LYS A 70 -7.70 -0.87 -4.71
N ALA A 71 -6.41 -0.72 -4.97
CA ALA A 71 -5.35 -1.08 -4.03
C ALA A 71 -5.42 -0.23 -2.75
N VAL A 72 -5.43 1.10 -2.87
CA VAL A 72 -5.46 1.99 -1.71
C VAL A 72 -6.76 1.84 -0.92
N ASN A 73 -7.91 1.74 -1.61
CA ASN A 73 -9.20 1.45 -0.98
C ASN A 73 -9.17 0.13 -0.21
N ASN A 74 -8.62 -0.94 -0.81
CA ASN A 74 -8.52 -2.23 -0.15
C ASN A 74 -7.66 -2.17 1.12
N TRP A 75 -6.50 -1.52 1.05
CA TRP A 75 -5.62 -1.35 2.20
C TRP A 75 -6.28 -0.54 3.31
N PHE A 76 -6.88 0.59 2.97
CA PHE A 76 -7.53 1.47 3.94
C PHE A 76 -8.78 0.83 4.56
N SER A 77 -9.50 -0.01 3.81
CA SER A 77 -10.71 -0.70 4.29
C SER A 77 -10.48 -1.60 5.51
N GLN A 78 -9.23 -1.99 5.78
CA GLN A 78 -8.89 -2.77 6.98
C GLN A 78 -9.29 -2.04 8.26
N LEU A 79 -9.25 -0.70 8.29
CA LEU A 79 -9.73 0.07 9.44
C LEU A 79 -11.20 -0.22 9.73
N ALA A 80 -12.06 -0.08 8.72
CA ALA A 80 -13.50 -0.27 8.87
C ALA A 80 -13.85 -1.74 9.18
N GLN A 81 -13.16 -2.68 8.55
CA GLN A 81 -13.44 -4.11 8.69
C GLN A 81 -12.95 -4.70 10.01
N LYS A 82 -11.81 -4.22 10.51
CA LYS A 82 -11.11 -4.87 11.63
C LYS A 82 -11.02 -3.98 12.86
N GLY A 83 -11.10 -2.66 12.70
CA GLY A 83 -10.91 -1.66 13.76
C GLY A 83 -9.46 -1.55 14.24
N VAL A 84 -9.13 -0.39 14.80
CA VAL A 84 -7.91 -0.16 15.58
C VAL A 84 -8.30 0.45 16.93
N PRO A 85 -7.54 0.20 18.01
CA PRO A 85 -7.89 0.74 19.32
C PRO A 85 -7.65 2.26 19.37
N GLN A 86 -8.33 2.94 20.29
CA GLN A 86 -8.30 4.40 20.38
C GLN A 86 -6.90 4.94 20.71
N GLU A 87 -6.10 4.18 21.46
CA GLU A 87 -4.70 4.53 21.80
C GLU A 87 -3.79 4.55 20.57
N ASN A 88 -4.25 4.05 19.41
CA ASN A 88 -3.55 4.07 18.13
C ASN A 88 -2.13 3.46 18.19
N MET A 89 -1.93 2.48 19.08
CA MET A 89 -0.66 1.80 19.28
C MET A 89 -0.65 0.45 18.56
N LEU A 90 0.32 0.25 17.66
CA LEU A 90 0.55 -1.04 16.99
C LEU A 90 1.33 -2.00 17.90
N ASN A 91 0.66 -2.55 18.90
CA ASN A 91 1.18 -3.67 19.68
C ASN A 91 0.93 -5.02 18.97
N LEU A 92 1.48 -6.13 19.50
CA LEU A 92 1.32 -7.45 18.88
C LEU A 92 -0.15 -7.88 18.74
N ASN A 93 -1.01 -7.57 19.71
CA ASN A 93 -2.44 -7.90 19.63
C ASN A 93 -3.11 -7.16 18.46
N VAL A 94 -2.78 -5.88 18.26
CA VAL A 94 -3.29 -5.09 17.13
C VAL A 94 -2.70 -5.59 15.82
N PHE A 95 -1.40 -5.88 15.80
CA PHE A 95 -0.71 -6.43 14.64
C PHE A 95 -1.39 -7.72 14.16
N TYR A 96 -1.65 -8.68 15.06
CA TYR A 96 -2.25 -9.96 14.69
C TYR A 96 -3.72 -9.89 14.23
N ARG A 97 -4.41 -8.74 14.39
CA ARG A 97 -5.72 -8.51 13.74
C ARG A 97 -5.57 -8.38 12.21
N GLY A 98 -4.37 -8.10 11.71
CA GLY A 98 -4.08 -7.97 10.29
C GLY A 98 -4.49 -6.61 9.71
N VAL A 99 -4.24 -5.53 10.45
CA VAL A 99 -4.43 -4.14 10.00
C VAL A 99 -3.16 -3.55 9.36
N TRP A 100 -2.20 -4.41 8.97
CA TRP A 100 -0.85 -4.04 8.55
C TRP A 100 -0.81 -3.03 7.39
N TYR A 101 -1.69 -3.18 6.41
CA TYR A 101 -1.71 -2.30 5.24
C TYR A 101 -2.29 -0.94 5.59
N TYR A 102 -3.41 -0.91 6.32
CA TYR A 102 -4.01 0.34 6.81
C TYR A 102 -3.02 1.13 7.67
N THR A 103 -2.35 0.46 8.62
CA THR A 103 -1.39 1.15 9.50
C THR A 103 -0.26 1.79 8.71
N GLN A 104 0.16 1.21 7.59
CA GLN A 104 1.19 1.78 6.72
C GLN A 104 0.67 2.90 5.79
N VAL A 105 -0.58 2.83 5.31
CA VAL A 105 -1.20 3.93 4.51
C VAL A 105 -1.23 5.22 5.32
N ARG A 106 -1.41 5.10 6.65
CA ARG A 106 -1.45 6.24 7.56
C ARG A 106 -0.09 6.55 8.21
N CYS A 107 1.05 5.98 7.81
CA CYS A 107 2.34 6.31 8.45
C CYS A 107 3.04 7.49 7.79
#